data_AF-A0A3N5QS95-F1
#
_entry.id   AF-A0A3N5QS95-F1
#
_cell.length_a   1.000
_cell.length_b   1.000
_cell.length_c   1.000
_cell.angle_alpha   90.00
_cell.angle_beta   90.00
_cell.angle_gamma   90.00
#
_symmetry.space_group_name_H-M   'P 1'
#
loop_
_entity.id
_entity.type
_entity.pdbx_description
1 polymer ?
#
loop_
_entity_poly.entity_id
_entity_poly.type
_entity_poly.pdbx_seq_one_letter_code
_entity_poly.pdbx_strand_id
1 'polypeptide(L)'
;MGYYLSQVGGITDKADKKQIYVVKANGSVVSKRQGGQFSLLSWDKQKHQWSSGGFDSMPLDAGDTIIVPPKIEKGAWMRFAKDLTEIVYKIAVGAGVLKTIGVF
;
A
#
# COMPACT_ATOMS: atom_id res chain seq x y z
N MET A 1 14.39 9.94 -11.27
CA MET A 1 13.35 10.18 -10.24
C MET A 1 13.84 11.05 -9.09
N GLY A 2 14.85 10.62 -8.32
CA GLY A 2 15.30 11.30 -7.10
C GLY A 2 15.72 12.77 -7.28
N TYR A 3 16.35 13.10 -8.41
CA TYR A 3 16.72 14.48 -8.75
C TYR A 3 15.49 15.41 -8.86
N TYR A 4 14.41 14.96 -9.52
CA TYR A 4 13.20 15.77 -9.66
C TYR A 4 12.43 15.90 -8.34
N LEU A 5 12.42 14.84 -7.53
CA LEU A 5 11.80 14.87 -6.21
C LEU A 5 12.54 15.83 -5.26
N SER A 6 13.87 15.94 -5.34
CA SER A 6 14.61 16.91 -4.52
C SER A 6 14.38 18.36 -4.93
N GLN A 7 14.14 18.64 -6.22
CA GLN A 7 13.79 19.98 -6.69
C GLN A 7 12.46 20.50 -6.11
N VAL A 8 11.53 19.60 -5.76
CA VAL A 8 10.23 19.95 -5.16
C VAL A 8 10.21 19.84 -3.63
N GLY A 9 11.37 19.72 -2.99
CA GLY A 9 11.48 19.64 -1.52
C GLY A 9 11.49 18.21 -0.95
N GLY A 10 11.58 17.20 -1.81
CA GLY A 10 11.69 15.79 -1.42
C GLY A 10 10.34 15.12 -1.15
N ILE A 11 10.41 13.86 -0.72
CA ILE A 11 9.23 13.07 -0.37
C ILE A 11 8.90 13.36 1.11
N THR A 12 7.68 13.83 1.39
CA THR A 12 7.17 14.02 2.75
C THR A 12 7.13 12.70 3.55
N ASP A 13 7.34 12.74 4.86
CA ASP A 13 7.30 11.55 5.73
C ASP A 13 5.96 10.80 5.70
N LYS A 14 4.88 11.51 5.40
CA LYS A 14 3.53 10.96 5.26
C LYS A 14 3.27 10.33 3.88
N ALA A 15 4.23 10.34 2.96
CA ALA A 15 4.05 9.79 1.63
C ALA A 15 4.21 8.26 1.60
N ASP A 16 3.41 7.59 0.76
CA ASP A 16 3.57 6.17 0.51
C ASP A 16 4.66 5.91 -0.53
N LYS A 17 5.90 5.75 -0.07
CA LYS A 17 7.06 5.41 -0.91
C LYS A 17 6.89 4.10 -1.70
N LYS A 18 5.93 3.25 -1.32
CA LYS A 18 5.63 1.98 -2.00
C LYS A 18 4.59 2.12 -3.11
N GLN A 19 3.88 3.25 -3.18
CA GLN A 19 2.80 3.49 -4.13
C GLN A 19 3.04 4.69 -5.05
N ILE A 20 4.30 5.01 -5.32
CA ILE A 20 4.63 6.04 -6.30
C ILE A 20 4.32 5.51 -7.71
N TYR A 21 3.72 6.34 -8.55
CA TYR A 21 3.47 6.05 -9.96
C TYR A 21 3.82 7.24 -10.84
N VAL A 22 4.24 6.93 -12.07
CA VAL A 22 4.56 7.90 -13.11
C VAL A 22 3.55 7.72 -14.23
N VAL A 23 2.89 8.81 -14.61
CA VAL A 23 2.04 8.89 -15.79
C VAL A 23 2.90 9.42 -16.92
N LYS A 24 3.12 8.61 -17.95
CA LYS A 24 3.92 9.03 -19.10
C LYS A 24 3.13 9.93 -20.03
N ALA A 25 3.84 10.79 -20.77
CA ALA A 25 3.23 11.68 -21.78
C ALA A 25 2.40 10.92 -22.83
N ASN A 26 2.73 9.65 -23.10
CA ASN A 26 2.00 8.76 -24.01
C ASN A 26 0.73 8.12 -23.38
N GLY A 27 0.36 8.49 -22.16
CA GLY A 27 -0.80 7.98 -21.44
C GLY A 27 -0.59 6.65 -20.71
N SER A 28 0.59 6.03 -20.81
CA SER A 28 0.90 4.80 -20.05
C SER A 28 1.22 5.11 -18.59
N VAL A 29 0.83 4.22 -17.67
CA VAL A 29 1.06 4.39 -16.23
C VAL A 29 1.98 3.30 -15.72
N VAL A 30 3.07 3.70 -15.07
CA VAL A 30 4.04 2.78 -14.45
C VAL A 30 3.99 2.97 -12.94
N SER A 31 3.81 1.88 -12.19
CA SER A 31 3.67 1.93 -10.72
C SER A 31 4.71 1.06 -10.01
N LYS A 32 5.26 1.57 -8.91
CA LYS A 32 6.22 0.83 -8.05
C LYS A 32 5.59 -0.42 -7.41
N ARG A 33 4.25 -0.45 -7.27
CA ARG A 33 3.48 -1.55 -6.68
C ARG A 33 3.32 -2.78 -7.57
N GLN A 34 3.53 -2.67 -8.89
CA GLN A 34 3.48 -3.83 -9.79
C GLN A 34 4.65 -4.81 -9.57
N GLY A 35 5.77 -4.34 -8.99
CA GLY A 35 6.79 -5.21 -8.42
C GLY A 35 6.41 -5.61 -7.00
N GLY A 36 5.81 -6.78 -6.83
CA GLY A 36 5.45 -7.33 -5.52
C GLY A 36 6.66 -7.47 -4.58
N GLN A 37 6.40 -7.89 -3.34
CA GLN A 37 7.34 -8.08 -2.20
C GLN A 37 8.65 -8.87 -2.48
N PHE A 38 8.88 -9.30 -3.72
CA PHE A 38 10.03 -10.07 -4.24
C PHE A 38 10.83 -9.27 -5.29
N SER A 39 10.89 -7.94 -5.14
CA SER A 39 11.38 -6.98 -6.15
C SER A 39 12.92 -6.94 -6.26
N LEU A 40 13.54 -8.07 -6.65
CA LEU A 40 14.87 -8.10 -7.26
C LEU A 40 14.79 -8.34 -8.78
N LEU A 41 13.64 -8.83 -9.28
CA LEU A 41 13.41 -9.14 -10.69
C LEU A 41 12.00 -8.68 -11.06
N SER A 42 11.88 -7.60 -11.84
CA SER A 42 10.59 -7.13 -12.35
C SER A 42 10.50 -7.40 -13.85
N TRP A 43 9.44 -8.11 -14.28
CA TRP A 43 9.16 -8.33 -15.70
C TRP A 43 8.59 -7.04 -16.31
N ASP A 44 9.33 -6.43 -17.22
CA ASP A 44 8.90 -5.24 -17.96
C ASP A 44 7.98 -5.67 -19.11
N LYS A 45 6.67 -5.48 -18.94
CA LYS A 45 5.66 -5.82 -19.97
C LYS A 45 5.74 -4.97 -21.23
N GLN A 46 6.37 -3.79 -21.19
CA GLN A 46 6.52 -2.94 -22.37
C GLN A 46 7.73 -3.37 -23.20
N LYS A 47 8.83 -3.74 -22.53
CA LYS A 47 10.08 -4.13 -23.17
C LYS A 47 10.29 -5.64 -23.31
N HIS A 48 9.34 -6.45 -22.85
CA HIS A 48 9.40 -7.92 -22.84
C HIS A 48 10.72 -8.46 -22.26
N GLN A 49 11.26 -7.78 -21.25
CA GLN A 49 12.56 -8.10 -20.68
C GLN A 49 12.52 -8.12 -19.15
N TRP A 50 13.37 -8.97 -18.57
CA TRP A 50 13.62 -8.97 -17.14
C TRP A 50 14.49 -7.77 -16.79
N SER A 51 13.98 -6.85 -15.96
CA SER A 51 14.75 -5.70 -15.49
C SER A 51 15.09 -5.90 -14.01
N SER A 52 16.39 -6.06 -13.73
CA SER A 52 16.97 -5.96 -12.38
C SER A 52 17.38 -4.52 -12.12
N GLY A 53 16.39 -3.64 -11.96
CA GLY A 53 16.59 -2.22 -11.70
C GLY A 53 15.32 -1.64 -11.09
N GLY A 54 15.43 -1.13 -9.86
CA GLY A 54 14.29 -0.60 -9.13
C GLY A 54 13.65 0.59 -9.85
N PHE A 55 12.36 0.79 -9.62
CA PHE A 55 11.56 1.92 -10.12
C PHE A 55 12.24 3.31 -10.01
N ASP A 56 13.17 3.49 -9.06
CA ASP A 56 13.92 4.74 -8.85
C ASP A 56 14.91 5.10 -9.99
N SER A 57 15.39 4.12 -10.76
CA SER A 57 16.33 4.34 -11.88
C SER A 57 15.66 4.43 -13.24
N MET A 58 14.31 4.50 -13.29
CA MET A 58 13.60 4.65 -14.56
C MET A 58 13.87 6.04 -15.17
N PRO A 59 14.27 6.12 -16.45
CA PRO A 59 14.37 7.40 -17.14
C PRO A 59 12.98 8.03 -17.26
N LEU A 60 12.90 9.32 -16.92
CA LEU A 60 11.71 10.14 -17.05
C LEU A 60 11.83 10.95 -18.33
N ASP A 61 10.77 10.94 -19.14
CA ASP A 61 10.69 11.68 -20.38
C ASP A 61 9.97 13.03 -20.17
N ALA A 62 10.19 14.00 -21.07
CA ALA A 62 9.51 15.29 -20.99
C ALA A 62 7.98 15.10 -21.15
N GLY A 63 7.20 15.67 -20.23
CA GLY A 63 5.74 15.49 -20.16
C GLY A 63 5.29 14.36 -19.23
N ASP A 64 6.22 13.61 -18.63
CA ASP A 64 5.90 12.63 -17.60
C ASP A 64 5.48 13.33 -16.29
N THR A 65 4.43 12.83 -15.65
CA THR A 65 3.93 13.34 -14.37
C THR A 65 4.18 12.33 -13.26
N ILE A 66 4.87 12.79 -12.20
CA ILE A 66 5.14 11.99 -11.00
C ILE A 66 4.03 12.25 -9.99
N ILE A 67 3.37 11.19 -9.49
CA ILE A 67 2.35 11.30 -8.46
C ILE A 67 2.77 10.50 -7.24
N VAL A 68 2.79 11.19 -6.08
CA VAL A 68 3.18 10.64 -4.79
C VAL A 68 1.98 10.67 -3.85
N PRO A 69 1.27 9.55 -3.66
CA PRO A 69 0.11 9.52 -2.79
C PRO A 69 0.51 9.55 -1.30
N PRO A 70 -0.36 10.08 -0.43
CA PRO A 70 -0.18 9.97 1.02
C PRO A 70 -0.38 8.51 1.47
N LYS A 71 0.38 8.10 2.49
CA LYS A 71 0.27 6.81 3.15
C LYS A 71 -1.03 6.75 3.92
N ILE A 72 -1.95 5.90 3.48
CA ILE A 72 -3.16 5.58 4.22
C ILE A 72 -2.76 4.61 5.32
N GLU A 73 -2.66 5.10 6.56
CA GLU A 73 -2.51 4.24 7.72
C GLU A 73 -3.75 3.37 7.86
N LYS A 74 -3.61 2.07 7.60
CA LYS A 74 -4.68 1.10 7.72
C LYS A 74 -4.97 0.85 9.21
N GLY A 75 -5.70 1.75 9.84
CA GLY A 75 -6.32 1.53 11.16
C GLY A 75 -7.36 0.40 11.19
N ALA A 76 -7.60 -0.26 10.05
CA ALA A 76 -8.55 -1.36 9.89
C ALA A 76 -8.23 -2.57 10.77
N TRP A 77 -6.95 -2.88 11.01
CA TRP A 77 -6.59 -4.06 11.82
C TRP A 77 -6.96 -3.90 13.31
N MET A 78 -6.71 -2.72 13.87
CA MET A 78 -7.07 -2.43 15.27
C MET A 78 -8.59 -2.39 15.47
N ARG A 79 -9.34 -1.89 14.48
CA ARG A 79 -10.80 -1.94 14.48
C ARG A 79 -11.31 -3.38 14.40
N PHE A 80 -10.77 -4.15 13.46
CA PHE A 80 -11.12 -5.57 13.28
C PHE A 80 -10.86 -6.41 14.54
N ALA A 81 -9.70 -6.23 15.19
CA ALA A 81 -9.38 -6.93 16.44
C ALA A 81 -10.32 -6.54 17.59
N LYS A 82 -10.72 -5.26 17.69
CA LYS A 82 -11.68 -4.79 18.69
C LYS A 82 -13.08 -5.38 18.45
N ASP A 83 -13.56 -5.34 17.22
CA ASP A 83 -14.89 -5.85 16.86
C ASP A 83 -15.00 -7.36 17.15
N LEU A 84 -13.96 -8.14 16.83
CA LEU A 84 -13.91 -9.56 17.15
C LEU A 84 -13.92 -9.80 18.67
N THR A 85 -13.12 -9.04 19.41
CA THR A 85 -13.07 -9.15 20.88
C THR A 85 -14.44 -8.83 21.51
N GLU A 86 -15.15 -7.83 20.99
CA GLU A 86 -16.47 -7.45 21.46
C GLU A 86 -17.53 -8.53 21.19
N ILE A 87 -17.48 -9.17 20.01
CA ILE A 87 -18.35 -10.31 19.68
C ILE A 87 -18.10 -11.47 20.66
N VAL A 88 -16.83 -11.83 20.88
CA VAL A 88 -16.45 -12.91 21.82
C VAL A 88 -16.92 -12.60 23.23
N TYR A 89 -16.74 -11.35 23.69
CA TYR A 89 -17.19 -10.92 25.00
C TYR A 89 -18.72 -11.03 25.15
N LYS A 90 -19.50 -10.57 24.16
CA LYS A 90 -20.97 -10.66 24.17
C LYS A 90 -21.45 -12.12 24.20
N ILE A 91 -20.80 -13.03 23.47
CA ILE A 91 -21.10 -14.46 23.51
C ILE A 91 -20.81 -15.04 24.90
N ALA A 92 -19.64 -14.73 25.48
CA ALA A 92 -19.24 -15.22 26.78
C ALA A 92 -20.18 -14.74 27.90
N VAL A 93 -20.56 -13.47 27.88
CA VAL A 93 -21.53 -12.90 28.83
C VAL A 93 -22.90 -13.54 28.65
N GLY A 94 -23.38 -13.71 27.42
CA GLY A 94 -24.66 -14.36 27.14
C GLY A 94 -24.71 -15.80 27.67
N ALA A 95 -23.66 -16.59 27.44
CA ALA A 95 -23.54 -17.95 27.96
C ALA A 95 -23.42 -17.99 29.49
N GLY A 96 -22.68 -17.05 30.09
CA GLY A 96 -22.56 -16.92 31.55
C GLY A 96 -23.90 -16.59 32.22
N VAL A 97 -24.65 -15.63 31.66
CA VAL A 97 -25.98 -15.25 32.15
C VAL A 97 -26.96 -16.42 32.04
N LEU A 98 -26.98 -17.15 30.92
CA LEU A 98 -27.82 -18.35 30.78
C LEU A 98 -27.48 -19.43 31.81
N LYS A 99 -26.19 -19.63 32.12
CA LYS A 99 -25.74 -20.56 33.16
C LYS A 99 -26.16 -20.10 34.56
N THR A 100 -26.14 -18.80 34.84
CA THR A 100 -26.51 -18.24 36.15
C THR A 100 -28.03 -18.24 36.38
N ILE A 101 -28.84 -18.08 35.33
CA ILE A 101 -30.31 -18.08 35.43
C ILE A 101 -30.88 -19.50 35.61
N GLY A 102 -30.09 -20.56 35.41
CA GLY A 102 -30.50 -21.94 35.73
C GLY A 102 -31.51 -22.53 34.75
N VAL A 103 -31.29 -22.33 33.45
CA VAL A 103 -32.13 -22.92 32.37
C VAL A 103 -31.59 -24.28 31.89
N PHE A 104 -30.60 -24.88 32.57
CA PHE A 104 -30.13 -26.26 32.35
C PHE A 104 -29.73 -26.91 33.67
#